data_AF-A0A7C9KDD8-F1
#
_entry.id   AF-A0A7C9KDD8-F1
#
_cell.length_a   1.000
_cell.length_b   1.000
_cell.length_c   1.000
_cell.angle_alpha   90.00
_cell.angle_beta   90.00
_cell.angle_gamma   90.00
#
_symmetry.space_group_name_H-M   'P 1'
#
loop_
_entity.id
_entity.type
_entity.pdbx_description
1 polymer ?
#
loop_
_entity_poly.entity_id
_entity_poly.type
_entity_poly.pdbx_seq_one_letter_code
_entity_poly.pdbx_strand_id
1 'polypeptide(L)'
;MSTVQPALQLSLLDRLSNNLDENAASSDIYSSYGRQAYRRSIRRDLEALLNAKLHWHTWPEWYSELDKSLFSYGLPDFSSMPLSSQDGREMLCQIVEQTIRKFEPRFIDLSVTTVSEEQPLDRVLRLRIHALCHADPEPEEMTFDSEVEPVCLGIKIVE
;
A
#
# COMPACT_ATOMS: atom_id res chain seq x y z
N MET A 1 26.76 1.95 20.30
CA MET A 1 26.51 0.80 19.42
C MET A 1 25.80 1.36 18.21
N SER A 2 26.53 1.58 17.11
CA SER A 2 25.93 2.11 15.87
C SER A 2 24.92 1.10 15.36
N THR A 3 23.64 1.43 15.46
CA THR A 3 22.57 0.69 14.79
C THR A 3 22.80 0.87 13.31
N VAL A 4 23.30 -0.18 12.65
CA VAL A 4 23.32 -0.26 11.19
C VAL A 4 21.86 -0.22 10.75
N GLN A 5 21.37 0.96 10.39
CA GLN A 5 20.04 1.12 9.82
C GLN A 5 20.06 0.40 8.46
N PRO A 6 19.05 -0.42 8.16
CA PRO A 6 19.04 -1.18 6.93
C PRO A 6 18.92 -0.23 5.73
N ALA A 7 19.80 -0.39 4.75
CA ALA A 7 19.66 0.20 3.42
C ALA A 7 18.25 -0.04 2.85
N LEU A 8 17.78 0.80 1.93
CA LEU A 8 16.52 0.60 1.18
C LEU A 8 16.33 -0.88 0.76
N GLN A 9 15.53 -1.66 1.49
CA GLN A 9 15.42 -3.11 1.25
C GLN A 9 14.15 -3.43 0.47
N LEU A 10 14.33 -4.11 -0.67
CA LEU A 10 13.23 -4.74 -1.40
C LEU A 10 12.53 -5.78 -0.52
N SER A 11 11.26 -6.07 -0.86
CA SER A 11 10.48 -7.07 -0.13
C SER A 11 11.21 -8.42 -0.10
N LEU A 12 10.96 -9.23 0.94
CA LEU A 12 11.52 -10.57 1.01
C LEU A 12 11.13 -11.41 -0.22
N LEU A 13 9.90 -11.22 -0.70
CA LEU A 13 9.40 -11.87 -1.91
C LEU A 13 10.20 -11.46 -3.16
N ASP A 14 10.57 -10.19 -3.30
CA ASP A 14 11.41 -9.74 -4.43
C ASP A 14 12.82 -10.32 -4.39
N ARG A 15 13.41 -10.38 -3.19
CA ARG A 15 14.73 -11.00 -3.01
C ARG A 15 14.73 -12.50 -3.30
N LEU A 16 13.61 -13.18 -3.07
CA LEU A 16 13.48 -14.61 -3.34
C LEU A 16 12.98 -14.95 -4.75
N SER A 17 12.22 -14.06 -5.38
CA SER A 17 11.51 -14.39 -6.62
C SER A 17 12.38 -14.29 -7.88
N ASN A 18 13.67 -13.96 -7.79
CA ASN A 18 14.57 -13.73 -8.93
C ASN A 18 13.99 -12.77 -10.00
N ASN A 19 12.94 -12.01 -9.67
CA ASN A 19 12.34 -10.95 -10.51
C ASN A 19 13.17 -9.66 -10.49
N LEU A 20 14.34 -9.71 -9.86
CA LEU A 20 15.32 -8.65 -9.98
C LEU A 20 15.91 -8.78 -11.37
N ASP A 21 15.66 -7.78 -12.23
CA ASP A 21 16.55 -7.53 -13.37
C ASP A 21 17.98 -7.68 -12.84
N GLU A 22 18.85 -8.46 -13.50
CA GLU A 22 20.22 -8.72 -12.99
C GLU A 22 20.96 -7.40 -12.70
N ASN A 23 20.58 -6.33 -13.40
CA ASN A 23 21.02 -4.96 -13.15
C ASN A 23 20.53 -4.36 -11.82
N ALA A 24 19.32 -4.64 -11.35
CA ALA A 24 18.77 -4.17 -10.06
C ALA A 24 19.44 -4.83 -8.86
N ALA A 25 19.84 -6.10 -9.00
CA ALA A 25 20.60 -6.84 -7.99
C ALA A 25 22.06 -6.35 -7.88
N SER A 26 22.57 -5.75 -8.96
CA SER A 26 23.97 -5.31 -9.12
C SER A 26 24.16 -3.80 -8.96
N SER A 27 23.12 -3.02 -9.21
CA SER A 27 23.14 -1.56 -9.10
C SER A 27 23.09 -1.16 -7.63
N ASP A 28 23.92 -0.18 -7.25
CA ASP A 28 23.71 0.55 -6.00
C ASP A 28 22.24 0.96 -5.92
N ILE A 29 21.57 0.60 -4.81
CA ILE A 29 20.16 0.94 -4.57
C ILE A 29 19.96 2.48 -4.57
N TYR A 30 21.06 3.21 -4.37
CA TYR A 30 21.20 4.66 -4.50
C TYR A 30 21.14 5.20 -5.94
N SER A 31 21.26 4.34 -6.94
CA SER A 31 21.07 4.72 -8.34
C SER A 31 19.60 5.06 -8.60
N SER A 32 19.36 5.94 -9.58
CA SER A 32 18.00 6.26 -10.03
C SER A 32 17.19 5.02 -10.40
N TYR A 33 17.87 4.01 -10.96
CA TYR A 33 17.27 2.73 -11.33
C TYR A 33 16.87 1.90 -10.09
N GLY A 34 17.72 1.83 -9.06
CA GLY A 34 17.42 1.16 -7.79
C GLY A 34 16.19 1.75 -7.07
N ARG A 35 16.10 3.09 -7.03
CA ARG A 35 14.92 3.79 -6.47
C ARG A 35 13.65 3.50 -7.26
N GLN A 36 13.73 3.52 -8.59
CA GLN A 36 12.58 3.21 -9.44
C GLN A 36 12.13 1.76 -9.28
N ALA A 37 13.07 0.82 -9.14
CA ALA A 37 12.78 -0.59 -8.86
C ALA A 37 12.11 -0.76 -7.48
N TYR A 38 12.61 -0.06 -6.46
CA TYR A 38 12.03 -0.06 -5.11
C TYR A 38 10.60 0.50 -5.11
N ARG A 39 10.39 1.65 -5.75
CA ARG A 39 9.05 2.24 -5.91
C ARG A 39 8.09 1.31 -6.65
N ARG A 40 8.55 0.64 -7.71
CA ARG A 40 7.75 -0.34 -8.48
C ARG A 40 7.38 -1.57 -7.65
N SER A 41 8.30 -2.06 -6.82
CA SER A 41 8.05 -3.15 -5.86
C SER A 41 6.92 -2.77 -4.90
N ILE A 42 7.03 -1.61 -4.24
CA ILE A 42 5.98 -1.10 -3.35
C ILE A 42 4.64 -0.96 -4.08
N ARG A 43 4.64 -0.35 -5.26
CA ARG A 43 3.41 -0.17 -6.06
C ARG A 43 2.70 -1.51 -6.31
N ARG A 44 3.45 -2.54 -6.71
CA ARG A 44 2.93 -3.88 -6.96
C ARG A 44 2.37 -4.50 -5.68
N ASP A 45 3.10 -4.37 -4.57
CA ASP A 45 2.69 -4.96 -3.30
C ASP A 45 1.44 -4.28 -2.73
N LEU A 46 1.31 -2.95 -2.87
CA LEU A 46 0.10 -2.19 -2.55
C LEU A 46 -1.09 -2.64 -3.39
N GLU A 47 -0.92 -2.76 -4.71
CA GLU A 47 -1.98 -3.22 -5.60
C GLU A 47 -2.42 -4.65 -5.25
N ALA A 48 -1.48 -5.54 -4.94
CA ALA A 48 -1.77 -6.90 -4.50
C ALA A 48 -2.54 -6.92 -3.15
N LEU A 49 -2.11 -6.12 -2.18
CA LEU A 49 -2.74 -6.01 -0.86
C LEU A 49 -4.17 -5.48 -0.96
N LEU A 50 -4.37 -4.39 -1.70
CA LEU A 50 -5.66 -3.72 -1.78
C LEU A 50 -6.70 -4.50 -2.59
N ASN A 51 -6.26 -5.39 -3.49
CA ASN A 51 -7.15 -6.28 -4.24
C ASN A 51 -7.31 -7.67 -3.62
N ALA A 52 -6.52 -8.03 -2.61
CA ALA A 52 -6.78 -9.22 -1.81
C ALA A 52 -8.03 -8.97 -0.96
N LYS A 53 -9.14 -9.62 -1.31
CA LYS A 53 -10.42 -9.46 -0.58
C LYS A 53 -10.39 -10.29 0.70
N LEU A 54 -10.68 -9.66 1.83
CA LEU A 54 -10.84 -10.38 3.09
C LEU A 54 -12.15 -11.17 3.14
N HIS A 55 -12.09 -12.42 3.59
CA HIS A 55 -13.30 -13.18 3.91
C HIS A 55 -13.92 -12.69 5.22
N TRP A 56 -15.25 -12.74 5.35
CA TRP A 56 -16.01 -12.29 6.52
C TRP A 56 -15.82 -13.15 7.79
N HIS A 57 -14.65 -13.75 7.99
CA HIS A 57 -14.40 -14.55 9.16
C HIS A 57 -13.98 -13.67 10.33
N THR A 58 -14.80 -13.66 11.39
CA THR A 58 -14.41 -13.11 12.69
C THR A 58 -13.85 -14.24 13.55
N TRP A 59 -12.78 -13.96 14.30
CA TRP A 59 -12.25 -14.87 15.32
C TRP A 59 -12.46 -14.27 16.72
N PRO A 60 -12.51 -15.10 17.76
CA PRO A 60 -12.57 -14.62 19.13
C PRO A 60 -11.40 -13.70 19.50
N GLU A 61 -11.64 -12.73 20.39
CA GLU A 61 -10.65 -11.72 20.79
C GLU A 61 -9.38 -12.31 21.41
N TRP A 62 -9.45 -13.51 21.99
CA TRP A 62 -8.27 -14.21 22.53
C TRP A 62 -7.28 -14.70 21.47
N TYR A 63 -7.62 -14.61 20.18
CA TYR A 63 -6.72 -14.88 19.05
C TYR A 63 -6.22 -13.58 18.38
N SER A 64 -5.63 -12.67 19.15
CA SER A 64 -5.14 -11.37 18.66
C SER A 64 -4.08 -11.48 17.55
N GLU A 65 -3.27 -12.53 17.55
CA GLU A 65 -2.24 -12.74 16.51
C GLU A 65 -2.83 -13.13 15.15
N LEU A 66 -4.04 -13.68 15.10
CA LEU A 66 -4.71 -13.97 13.83
C LEU A 66 -4.97 -12.68 13.05
N ASP A 67 -5.25 -11.60 13.76
CA ASP A 67 -5.41 -10.29 13.15
C ASP A 67 -4.13 -9.88 12.42
N LYS A 68 -2.94 -10.10 12.97
CA LYS A 68 -1.67 -9.71 12.31
C LYS A 68 -1.13 -10.76 11.34
N SER A 69 -1.83 -11.88 11.16
CA SER A 69 -1.38 -13.00 10.34
C SER A 69 -1.80 -12.87 8.87
N LEU A 70 -1.31 -13.80 8.04
CA LEU A 70 -1.71 -13.93 6.64
C LEU A 70 -3.22 -14.19 6.46
N PHE A 71 -3.93 -14.71 7.47
CA PHE A 71 -5.38 -14.87 7.40
C PHE A 71 -6.12 -13.54 7.24
N SER A 72 -5.50 -12.46 7.72
CA SER A 72 -6.05 -11.11 7.67
C SER A 72 -5.45 -10.27 6.54
N TYR A 73 -4.67 -10.89 5.65
CA TYR A 73 -4.05 -10.18 4.53
C TYR A 73 -5.10 -9.79 3.50
N GLY A 74 -5.29 -8.49 3.33
CA GLY A 74 -6.21 -7.94 2.34
C GLY A 74 -7.02 -6.75 2.87
N LEU A 75 -7.75 -6.14 1.95
CA LEU A 75 -8.66 -5.05 2.25
C LEU A 75 -10.03 -5.60 2.69
N PRO A 76 -10.58 -5.13 3.83
CA PRO A 76 -11.95 -5.45 4.23
C PRO A 76 -12.97 -5.04 3.17
N ASP A 77 -14.08 -5.77 3.09
CA ASP A 77 -15.15 -5.43 2.16
C ASP A 77 -15.77 -4.05 2.48
N PHE A 78 -15.75 -3.17 1.49
CA PHE A 78 -16.29 -1.81 1.55
C PHE A 78 -17.45 -1.59 0.57
N SER A 79 -17.97 -2.66 -0.05
CA SER A 79 -19.03 -2.59 -1.06
C SER A 79 -20.34 -1.96 -0.58
N SER A 80 -20.62 -2.06 0.72
CA SER A 80 -21.80 -1.46 1.35
C SER A 80 -21.62 0.01 1.77
N MET A 81 -20.43 0.60 1.58
CA MET A 81 -20.15 1.96 2.06
C MET A 81 -20.71 3.03 1.11
N PRO A 82 -21.27 4.14 1.64
CA PRO A 82 -21.79 5.23 0.82
C PRO A 82 -20.64 6.13 0.29
N LEU A 83 -19.92 5.67 -0.73
CA LEU A 83 -18.77 6.38 -1.33
C LEU A 83 -19.15 7.71 -2.03
N SER A 84 -20.43 7.99 -2.22
CA SER A 84 -20.94 9.28 -2.67
C SER A 84 -20.84 10.37 -1.59
N SER A 85 -20.89 9.98 -0.31
CA SER A 85 -20.79 10.88 0.83
C SER A 85 -19.34 11.16 1.19
N GLN A 86 -19.07 12.32 1.80
CA GLN A 86 -17.74 12.63 2.33
C GLN A 86 -17.35 11.67 3.45
N ASP A 87 -18.25 11.42 4.39
CA ASP A 87 -18.02 10.50 5.52
C ASP A 87 -17.66 9.08 5.06
N GLY A 88 -18.35 8.55 4.04
CA GLY A 88 -18.05 7.23 3.48
C GLY A 88 -16.68 7.17 2.79
N ARG A 89 -16.27 8.27 2.13
CA ARG A 89 -14.93 8.39 1.54
C ARG A 89 -13.84 8.46 2.60
N GLU A 90 -14.06 9.22 3.67
CA GLU A 90 -13.13 9.32 4.80
C GLU A 90 -12.98 7.97 5.51
N MET A 91 -14.08 7.24 5.69
CA MET A 91 -14.05 5.89 6.25
C MET A 91 -13.24 4.92 5.39
N LEU A 92 -13.40 4.97 4.05
CA LEU A 92 -12.58 4.15 3.15
C LEU A 92 -11.09 4.51 3.27
N CYS A 93 -10.74 5.80 3.31
CA CYS A 93 -9.35 6.23 3.52
C CYS A 93 -8.76 5.64 4.81
N GLN A 94 -9.50 5.68 5.93
CA GLN A 94 -9.06 5.11 7.19
C GLN A 94 -8.82 3.59 7.10
N ILE A 95 -9.72 2.86 6.43
CA ILE A 95 -9.59 1.41 6.26
C ILE A 95 -8.37 1.06 5.40
N VAL A 96 -8.18 1.77 4.28
CA VAL A 96 -7.03 1.60 3.39
C VAL A 96 -5.74 1.92 4.15
N GLU A 97 -5.70 3.03 4.89
CA GLU A 97 -4.54 3.43 5.69
C GLU A 97 -4.17 2.39 6.75
N GLN A 98 -5.15 1.90 7.52
CA GLN A 98 -4.93 0.86 8.53
C GLN A 98 -4.45 -0.46 7.91
N THR A 99 -5.02 -0.85 6.78
CA THR A 99 -4.65 -2.08 6.05
C THR A 99 -3.20 -2.00 5.56
N ILE A 100 -2.82 -0.88 4.93
CA ILE A 100 -1.45 -0.67 4.45
C ILE A 100 -0.48 -0.63 5.62
N ARG A 101 -0.76 0.15 6.67
CA ARG A 101 0.12 0.26 7.86
C ARG A 101 0.40 -1.10 8.52
N LYS A 102 -0.56 -2.03 8.42
CA LYS A 102 -0.46 -3.38 8.98
C LYS A 102 0.42 -4.32 8.15
N PHE A 103 0.37 -4.22 6.82
CA PHE A 103 1.02 -5.18 5.91
C PHE A 103 2.22 -4.61 5.14
N GLU A 104 2.46 -3.30 5.17
CA GLU A 104 3.64 -2.64 4.59
C GLU A 104 4.53 -2.02 5.68
N PRO A 105 5.41 -2.82 6.32
CA PRO A 105 6.28 -2.34 7.41
C PRO A 105 7.38 -1.37 6.95
N ARG A 106 7.55 -1.20 5.62
CA ARG A 106 8.50 -0.25 5.03
C ARG A 106 8.09 1.21 5.22
N PHE A 107 6.80 1.46 5.48
CA PHE A 107 6.28 2.80 5.72
C PHE A 107 6.43 3.18 7.19
N ILE A 108 7.10 4.31 7.44
CA ILE A 108 7.26 4.94 8.75
C ILE A 108 6.02 5.76 9.08
N ASP A 109 5.57 6.55 8.10
CA ASP A 109 4.37 7.37 8.18
C ASP A 109 3.53 7.18 6.92
N LEU A 110 2.22 7.30 7.06
CA LEU A 110 1.26 7.01 6.01
C LEU A 110 -0.01 7.83 6.24
N SER A 111 -0.46 8.50 5.19
CA SER A 111 -1.79 9.10 5.13
C SER A 111 -2.47 8.77 3.80
N VAL A 112 -3.79 8.55 3.87
CA VAL A 112 -4.62 8.30 2.69
C VAL A 112 -5.69 9.38 2.61
N THR A 113 -5.80 10.03 1.47
CA THR A 113 -6.75 11.12 1.24
C THR A 113 -7.49 10.92 -0.07
N THR A 114 -8.69 11.46 -0.20
CA THR A 114 -9.40 11.46 -1.48
C THR A 114 -8.98 12.66 -2.32
N VAL A 115 -8.64 12.41 -3.58
CA VAL A 115 -8.41 13.49 -4.55
C VAL A 115 -9.78 13.93 -5.05
N SER A 116 -10.26 15.08 -4.54
CA SER A 116 -11.51 15.67 -5.03
C SER A 116 -11.24 16.35 -6.37
N GLU A 117 -11.68 15.75 -7.46
CA GLU A 117 -11.87 16.50 -8.69
C GLU A 117 -13.26 17.14 -8.68
N GLU A 118 -13.31 18.44 -8.95
CA GLU A 118 -14.54 19.26 -8.99
C GLU A 118 -15.48 18.89 -10.17
N GLN A 119 -15.40 17.65 -10.67
CA GLN A 119 -16.14 17.19 -11.83
C GLN A 119 -17.23 16.20 -11.42
N PRO A 120 -18.52 16.61 -11.46
CA PRO A 120 -19.66 15.83 -10.96
C PRO A 120 -19.97 14.56 -11.78
N LEU A 121 -19.21 14.27 -12.84
CA LEU A 121 -19.42 13.11 -13.71
C LEU A 121 -18.40 11.97 -13.51
N ASP A 122 -17.33 12.19 -12.75
CA ASP A 122 -16.34 11.14 -12.57
C ASP A 122 -16.84 10.12 -11.54
N ARG A 123 -17.11 8.90 -12.01
CA ARG A 123 -17.55 7.77 -11.16
C ARG A 123 -16.37 7.02 -10.54
N VAL A 124 -15.15 7.40 -10.89
CA VAL A 124 -13.93 6.79 -10.37
C VAL A 124 -13.52 7.55 -9.12
N LEU A 125 -13.52 6.84 -7.98
CA LEU A 125 -12.99 7.41 -6.75
C LEU A 125 -11.47 7.34 -6.79
N ARG A 126 -10.81 8.50 -6.63
CA ARG A 126 -9.35 8.56 -6.57
C ARG A 126 -8.86 8.73 -5.14
N LEU A 127 -7.96 7.84 -4.71
CA LEU A 127 -7.29 7.95 -3.42
C LEU A 127 -5.81 8.27 -3.66
N ARG A 128 -5.28 9.19 -2.86
CA ARG A 128 -3.86 9.51 -2.79
C ARG A 128 -3.29 8.91 -1.52
N ILE A 129 -2.29 8.06 -1.69
CA ILE A 129 -1.52 7.41 -0.64
C ILE A 129 -0.19 8.16 -0.53
N HIS A 130 -0.01 8.88 0.57
CA HIS A 130 1.24 9.56 0.89
C HIS A 130 1.97 8.78 1.98
N ALA A 131 3.21 8.37 1.72
CA ALA A 131 3.98 7.54 2.62
C ALA A 131 5.41 8.07 2.78
N LEU A 132 5.93 8.00 4.01
CA LEU A 132 7.34 8.16 4.31
C LEU A 132 7.96 6.77 4.44
N CYS A 133 8.92 6.43 3.58
CA CYS A 133 9.54 5.11 3.54
C CYS A 133 10.87 5.09 4.29
N HIS A 134 11.16 3.96 4.96
CA HIS A 134 12.48 3.74 5.54
C HIS A 134 13.53 3.61 4.45
N ALA A 135 14.49 4.53 4.45
CA ALA A 135 15.59 4.60 3.51
C ALA A 135 16.85 5.11 4.23
N ASP A 136 17.98 4.46 4.00
CA ASP A 136 19.32 4.96 4.31
C ASP A 136 19.78 5.77 3.08
N PRO A 137 20.46 6.92 3.18
CA PRO A 137 20.80 7.68 4.39
C PRO A 137 19.68 8.55 4.96
N GLU A 138 18.62 8.85 4.18
CA GLU A 138 17.50 9.68 4.63
C GLU A 138 16.16 9.09 4.17
N PRO A 139 15.09 9.20 4.98
CA PRO A 139 13.75 8.76 4.60
C PRO A 139 13.28 9.34 3.27
N GLU A 140 12.60 8.53 2.47
CA GLU A 140 12.11 8.93 1.14
C GLU A 140 10.58 9.13 1.17
N GLU A 141 10.12 10.30 0.75
CA GLU A 141 8.70 10.56 0.55
C GLU A 141 8.22 9.94 -0.77
N MET A 142 7.13 9.20 -0.70
CA MET A 142 6.49 8.57 -1.85
C MET A 142 5.01 8.88 -1.86
N THR A 143 4.53 9.34 -3.02
CA THR A 143 3.09 9.48 -3.28
C THR A 143 2.67 8.46 -4.32
N PHE A 144 1.54 7.79 -4.11
CA PHE A 144 0.90 6.91 -5.07
C PHE A 144 -0.55 7.36 -5.24
N ASP A 145 -0.98 7.54 -6.47
CA ASP A 145 -2.39 7.78 -6.76
C ASP A 145 -3.05 6.43 -7.10
N SER A 146 -4.34 6.32 -6.81
CA SER A 146 -5.10 5.09 -7.05
C SER A 146 -6.49 5.40 -7.54
N GLU A 147 -7.02 4.47 -8.33
CA GLU A 147 -8.36 4.52 -8.90
C GLU A 147 -9.17 3.33 -8.39
N VAL A 148 -10.32 3.60 -7.78
CA VAL A 148 -11.26 2.58 -7.36
C VAL A 148 -12.29 2.38 -8.48
N GLU A 149 -12.33 1.18 -9.04
CA GLU A 149 -13.30 0.81 -10.05
C GLU A 149 -14.71 0.68 -9.42
N PRO A 150 -15.75 1.36 -9.95
CA PRO A 150 -17.06 1.40 -9.31
C PRO A 150 -17.84 0.08 -9.34
N VAL A 151 -17.46 -0.88 -10.20
CA VAL A 151 -18.21 -2.13 -10.39
C VAL A 151 -17.60 -3.28 -9.59
N CYS A 152 -16.33 -3.60 -9.84
CA CYS A 152 -15.66 -4.71 -9.18
C CYS A 152 -15.02 -4.31 -7.85
N LEU A 153 -14.96 -3.01 -7.57
CA LEU A 153 -14.27 -2.40 -6.43
C LEU A 153 -12.78 -2.74 -6.40
N GLY A 154 -12.21 -3.00 -7.58
CA GLY A 154 -10.77 -3.17 -7.74
C GLY A 154 -10.06 -1.84 -7.54
N ILE A 155 -8.90 -1.87 -6.89
CA ILE A 155 -8.07 -0.68 -6.67
C ILE A 155 -6.84 -0.79 -7.55
N LYS A 156 -6.69 0.14 -8.49
CA LYS A 156 -5.51 0.21 -9.35
C LYS A 156 -4.60 1.32 -8.85
N ILE A 157 -3.31 1.06 -8.72
CA ILE A 157 -2.33 2.10 -8.40
C ILE A 157 -1.80 2.72 -9.70
N VAL A 158 -2.02 4.02 -9.88
CA VAL A 158 -1.61 4.82 -11.05
C VAL A 158 -0.39 5.68 -10.72
N GLU A 159 0.52 5.80 -11.69
CA GLU A 159 1.67 6.73 -11.67
C GLU A 159 1.42 7.96 -12.53
#